data_AF-A0A1H7HDB0-F1
#
_entry.id   AF-A0A1H7HDB0-F1
#
_cell.length_a   1.000
_cell.length_b   1.000
_cell.length_c   1.000
_cell.angle_alpha   90.00
_cell.angle_beta   90.00
_cell.angle_gamma   90.00
#
_symmetry.space_group_name_H-M   'P 1'
#
loop_
_entity.id
_entity.type
_entity.pdbx_description
1 polymer ?
#
loop_
_entity_poly.entity_id
_entity_poly.type
_entity_poly.pdbx_seq_one_letter_code
_entity_poly.pdbx_strand_id
1 'polypeptide(L)'
;MWLTFAKQATDEDLITGIQQGYPQRQVWENKLYLKFRYLIKEAVWKHKLQEDEAAMAYSDTILATIKHIYAGTFEQRSSLKTYVYNIYRNKCIDSLRAIQANKKRTGNQEELDHYLELLPDRQQDTIRQLCEKYEVAALKRRIQLMDDRCRQIISAWGDGYHDKEIAIELGYQSAAVAKTSRLRCLEKLKKSYQTVKDLTITTNGRAD
;
A
#
# COMPACT_ATOMS: atom_id res chain seq x y z
N MET A 1 -25.27 17.70 22.50
CA MET A 1 -24.49 18.76 21.82
C MET A 1 -23.97 18.19 20.52
N TRP A 2 -24.71 18.44 19.43
CA TRP A 2 -24.39 18.30 18.00
C TRP A 2 -23.34 17.25 17.58
N LEU A 3 -23.83 16.09 17.15
CA LEU A 3 -23.13 15.24 16.18
C LEU A 3 -22.96 16.05 14.89
N THR A 4 -21.75 16.54 14.62
CA THR A 4 -21.40 17.08 13.31
C THR A 4 -21.47 15.92 12.29
N PHE A 5 -22.55 15.86 11.53
CA PHE A 5 -22.56 15.18 10.24
C PHE A 5 -21.51 15.87 9.37
N ALA A 6 -20.26 15.39 9.40
CA ALA A 6 -19.25 15.83 8.45
C ALA A 6 -19.80 15.52 7.05
N LYS A 7 -20.09 16.58 6.27
CA LYS A 7 -20.59 16.46 4.90
C LYS A 7 -19.63 15.54 4.12
N GLN A 8 -20.14 14.42 3.62
CA GLN A 8 -19.34 13.51 2.80
C GLN A 8 -18.83 14.27 1.57
N ALA A 9 -17.55 14.08 1.27
CA ALA A 9 -16.92 14.72 0.11
C ALA A 9 -17.65 14.31 -1.18
N THR A 10 -18.04 15.31 -1.97
CA THR A 10 -18.62 15.08 -3.29
C THR A 10 -17.58 14.49 -4.23
N ASP A 11 -18.02 13.96 -5.37
CA ASP A 11 -17.09 13.46 -6.38
C ASP A 11 -16.19 14.60 -6.89
N GLU A 12 -16.75 15.80 -7.07
CA GLU A 12 -15.98 16.99 -7.49
C GLU A 12 -14.93 17.41 -6.45
N ASP A 13 -15.27 17.40 -5.16
CA ASP A 13 -14.31 17.71 -4.08
C ASP A 13 -13.13 16.73 -4.09
N LEU A 14 -13.40 15.43 -4.32
CA LEU A 14 -12.35 14.41 -4.39
C LEU A 14 -11.48 14.59 -5.63
N ILE A 15 -12.09 14.88 -6.78
CA ILE A 15 -11.37 15.04 -8.05
C ILE A 15 -10.46 16.26 -7.98
N THR A 16 -11.03 17.43 -7.68
CA THR A 16 -10.28 18.69 -7.58
C THR A 16 -9.22 18.61 -6.48
N GLY A 17 -9.54 17.97 -5.36
CA GLY A 17 -8.61 17.75 -4.26
C GLY A 17 -7.44 16.85 -4.61
N ILE A 18 -7.66 15.75 -5.34
CA ILE A 18 -6.59 14.84 -5.78
C ILE A 18 -5.71 15.48 -6.86
N GLN A 19 -6.28 16.38 -7.67
CA GLN A 19 -5.52 17.12 -8.68
C GLN A 19 -4.58 18.17 -8.07
N GLN A 20 -4.72 18.48 -6.78
CA GLN A 20 -3.73 19.28 -6.06
C GLN A 20 -2.40 18.52 -5.96
N GLY A 21 -1.31 19.25 -5.75
CA GLY A 21 -0.03 18.64 -5.39
C GLY A 21 0.00 18.20 -3.92
N TYR A 22 1.05 17.50 -3.53
CA TYR A 22 1.35 17.33 -2.11
C TYR A 22 1.73 18.66 -1.43
N PRO A 23 1.40 18.84 -0.14
CA PRO A 23 0.79 17.85 0.77
C PRO A 23 -0.74 17.80 0.74
N GLN A 24 -1.42 18.78 0.12
CA GLN A 24 -2.88 18.92 0.21
C GLN A 24 -3.63 17.72 -0.40
N ARG A 25 -3.07 17.12 -1.45
CA ARG A 25 -3.57 15.91 -2.10
C ARG A 25 -3.79 14.74 -1.12
N GLN A 26 -2.91 14.56 -0.13
CA GLN A 26 -2.94 13.42 0.79
C GLN A 26 -4.25 13.32 1.57
N VAL A 27 -4.85 14.45 1.94
CA VAL A 27 -6.13 14.51 2.65
C VAL A 27 -7.26 13.94 1.77
N TRP A 28 -7.23 14.21 0.47
CA TRP A 28 -8.24 13.77 -0.48
C TRP A 28 -8.05 12.31 -0.88
N GLU A 29 -6.81 11.84 -1.01
CA GLU A 29 -6.50 10.41 -1.21
C GLU A 29 -7.04 9.56 -0.04
N ASN A 30 -6.83 10.01 1.20
CA ASN A 30 -7.37 9.35 2.39
C ASN A 30 -8.91 9.35 2.40
N LYS A 31 -9.54 10.47 2.05
CA LYS A 31 -11.02 10.53 1.93
C LYS A 31 -11.55 9.57 0.87
N LEU A 32 -10.87 9.46 -0.28
CA LEU A 32 -11.24 8.52 -1.34
C LEU A 32 -11.15 7.07 -0.86
N TYR A 33 -10.05 6.71 -0.20
CA TYR A 33 -9.83 5.38 0.38
C TYR A 33 -10.87 5.04 1.46
N LEU A 34 -11.31 5.99 2.27
CA LEU A 34 -12.33 5.71 3.29
C LEU A 34 -13.74 5.62 2.67
N LYS A 35 -14.05 6.44 1.66
CA LYS A 35 -15.38 6.50 1.01
C LYS A 35 -15.83 5.17 0.42
N PHE A 36 -14.90 4.39 -0.14
CA PHE A 36 -15.23 3.15 -0.84
C PHE A 36 -14.77 1.86 -0.12
N ARG A 37 -14.28 1.95 1.12
CA ARG A 37 -13.75 0.80 1.88
C ARG A 37 -14.78 -0.33 2.06
N TYR A 38 -16.07 -0.02 2.01
CA TYR A 38 -17.15 -1.01 2.08
C TYR A 38 -17.07 -2.07 0.96
N LEU A 39 -16.41 -1.77 -0.16
CA LEU A 39 -16.22 -2.70 -1.28
C LEU A 39 -15.40 -3.95 -0.90
N ILE A 40 -14.52 -3.86 0.11
CA ILE A 40 -13.77 -5.01 0.63
C ILE A 40 -14.76 -6.07 1.12
N LYS A 41 -15.67 -5.70 2.03
CA LYS A 41 -16.69 -6.59 2.57
C LYS A 41 -17.62 -7.14 1.49
N GLU A 42 -17.98 -6.31 0.51
CA GLU A 42 -18.81 -6.73 -0.62
C GLU A 42 -18.13 -7.84 -1.44
N ALA A 43 -16.82 -7.73 -1.69
CA ALA A 43 -16.09 -8.75 -2.45
C ALA A 43 -15.90 -10.05 -1.67
N VAL A 44 -15.60 -9.97 -0.36
CA VAL A 44 -15.53 -11.17 0.50
C VAL A 44 -16.85 -11.93 0.43
N TRP A 45 -17.98 -11.23 0.55
CA TRP A 45 -19.31 -11.84 0.51
C TRP A 45 -19.68 -12.38 -0.88
N LYS A 46 -19.48 -11.61 -1.96
CA LYS A 46 -19.93 -11.98 -3.31
C LYS A 46 -18.98 -12.91 -4.06
N HIS A 47 -17.67 -12.74 -3.86
CA HIS A 47 -16.64 -13.43 -4.64
C HIS A 47 -15.88 -14.48 -3.83
N LYS A 48 -16.20 -14.64 -2.54
CA LYS A 48 -15.52 -15.57 -1.61
C LYS A 48 -14.00 -15.39 -1.60
N LEU A 49 -13.53 -14.18 -1.91
CA LEU A 49 -12.14 -13.80 -1.75
C LEU A 49 -11.80 -13.79 -0.26
N GLN A 50 -10.57 -14.14 0.07
CA GLN A 50 -10.07 -13.88 1.42
C GLN A 50 -10.03 -12.37 1.66
N GLU A 51 -10.17 -11.96 2.92
CA GLU A 51 -10.23 -10.53 3.27
C GLU A 51 -8.95 -9.78 2.83
N ASP A 52 -7.79 -10.41 2.98
CA ASP A 52 -6.50 -9.84 2.57
C ASP A 52 -6.41 -9.64 1.04
N GLU A 53 -6.88 -10.61 0.26
CA GLU A 53 -6.91 -10.52 -1.21
C GLU A 53 -7.86 -9.40 -1.69
N ALA A 54 -9.04 -9.30 -1.06
CA ALA A 54 -9.99 -8.22 -1.31
C ALA A 54 -9.41 -6.85 -0.94
N ALA A 55 -8.73 -6.76 0.20
CA ALA A 55 -8.07 -5.54 0.66
C ALA A 55 -6.91 -5.11 -0.26
N MET A 56 -6.14 -6.07 -0.78
CA MET A 56 -5.11 -5.82 -1.80
C MET A 56 -5.71 -5.29 -3.10
N ALA A 57 -6.70 -5.98 -3.66
CA ALA A 57 -7.40 -5.54 -4.87
C ALA A 57 -8.03 -4.14 -4.70
N TYR A 58 -8.52 -3.84 -3.49
CA TYR A 58 -9.08 -2.55 -3.15
C TYR A 58 -8.03 -1.44 -3.15
N SER A 59 -6.89 -1.68 -2.49
CA SER A 59 -5.79 -0.71 -2.42
C SER A 59 -5.25 -0.39 -3.82
N ASP A 60 -5.05 -1.42 -4.64
CA ASP A 60 -4.70 -1.30 -6.05
C ASP A 60 -5.68 -0.45 -6.86
N THR A 61 -6.98 -0.62 -6.58
CA THR A 61 -8.04 0.14 -7.25
C THR A 61 -8.00 1.62 -6.90
N ILE A 62 -7.83 1.94 -5.62
CA ILE A 62 -7.75 3.33 -5.17
C ILE A 62 -6.51 4.00 -5.76
N LEU A 63 -5.35 3.32 -5.76
CA LEU A 63 -4.12 3.82 -6.38
C LEU A 63 -4.28 4.08 -7.88
N ALA A 64 -4.90 3.15 -8.62
CA ALA A 64 -5.19 3.34 -10.05
C ALA A 64 -6.14 4.53 -10.29
N THR A 65 -7.16 4.67 -9.44
CA THR A 65 -8.12 5.78 -9.52
C THR A 65 -7.43 7.12 -9.28
N ILE A 66 -6.62 7.24 -8.23
CA ILE A 66 -5.82 8.44 -7.93
C ILE A 66 -4.94 8.80 -9.13
N LYS A 67 -4.23 7.81 -9.68
CA LYS A 67 -3.37 8.01 -10.85
C LYS A 67 -4.15 8.56 -12.05
N HIS A 68 -5.34 8.01 -12.33
CA HIS A 68 -6.15 8.46 -13.46
C HIS A 68 -6.75 9.85 -13.25
N ILE A 69 -7.15 10.18 -12.03
CA ILE A 69 -7.63 11.54 -11.69
C ILE A 69 -6.49 12.54 -11.83
N TYR A 70 -5.33 12.24 -11.24
CA TYR A 70 -4.16 13.13 -11.26
C TYR A 70 -3.63 13.35 -12.69
N ALA A 71 -3.62 12.29 -13.51
CA ALA A 71 -3.22 12.39 -14.92
C ALA A 71 -4.28 13.05 -15.83
N GLY A 72 -5.47 13.35 -15.31
CA GLY A 72 -6.58 13.89 -16.10
C GLY A 72 -7.21 12.89 -17.09
N THR A 73 -6.90 11.59 -16.98
CA THR A 73 -7.44 10.55 -17.87
C THR A 73 -8.82 10.04 -17.42
N PHE A 74 -9.27 10.40 -16.22
CA PHE A 74 -10.64 10.18 -15.81
C PHE A 74 -11.56 11.27 -16.38
N GLU A 75 -12.21 10.97 -17.50
CA GLU A 75 -13.05 11.91 -18.26
C GLU A 75 -14.44 12.17 -17.63
N GLN A 76 -14.69 11.69 -16.41
CA GLN A 76 -15.95 11.89 -15.68
C GLN A 76 -17.24 11.46 -16.41
N ARG A 77 -17.15 10.60 -17.44
CA ARG A 77 -18.32 10.06 -18.17
C ARG A 77 -19.24 9.18 -17.32
N SER A 78 -18.83 8.87 -16.09
CA SER A 78 -19.59 8.10 -15.10
C SER A 78 -19.29 8.65 -13.71
N SER A 79 -20.15 8.36 -12.74
CA SER A 79 -19.88 8.68 -11.34
C SER A 79 -18.57 8.05 -10.87
N LEU A 80 -17.89 8.69 -9.91
CA LEU A 80 -16.64 8.16 -9.36
C LEU A 80 -16.86 6.80 -8.71
N LYS A 81 -18.03 6.59 -8.11
CA LYS A 81 -18.46 5.29 -7.57
C LYS A 81 -18.46 4.19 -8.64
N THR A 82 -19.09 4.45 -9.79
CA THR A 82 -19.16 3.50 -10.91
C THR A 82 -17.77 3.18 -11.44
N TYR A 83 -16.93 4.21 -11.57
CA TYR A 83 -15.57 4.06 -12.04
C TYR A 83 -14.71 3.18 -11.12
N VAL A 84 -14.70 3.50 -9.82
CA VAL A 84 -14.00 2.73 -8.78
C VAL A 84 -14.50 1.29 -8.74
N TYR A 85 -15.82 1.08 -8.79
CA TYR A 85 -16.41 -0.25 -8.77
C TYR A 85 -15.95 -1.11 -9.97
N ASN A 86 -15.90 -0.52 -11.17
CA ASN A 86 -15.48 -1.24 -12.37
C ASN A 86 -14.00 -1.66 -12.30
N ILE A 87 -13.12 -0.77 -11.85
CA ILE A 87 -11.70 -1.12 -11.65
C ILE A 87 -11.57 -2.22 -10.60
N TYR A 88 -12.26 -2.08 -9.46
CA TYR A 88 -12.23 -3.05 -8.38
C TYR A 88 -12.70 -4.44 -8.80
N ARG A 89 -13.82 -4.51 -9.51
CA ARG A 89 -14.34 -5.77 -10.04
C ARG A 89 -13.32 -6.47 -10.94
N ASN A 90 -12.64 -5.73 -11.81
CA ASN A 90 -11.61 -6.30 -12.68
C ASN A 90 -10.42 -6.82 -11.85
N LYS A 91 -9.94 -6.06 -10.86
CA LYS A 91 -8.88 -6.47 -9.94
C LYS A 91 -9.21 -7.73 -9.14
N CYS A 92 -10.46 -7.86 -8.67
CA CYS A 92 -10.93 -9.08 -8.01
C CYS A 92 -10.91 -10.29 -8.95
N ILE A 93 -11.35 -10.12 -10.21
CA ILE A 93 -11.31 -11.19 -11.22
C ILE A 93 -9.87 -11.62 -11.51
N ASP A 94 -8.95 -10.67 -11.65
CA ASP A 94 -7.54 -10.96 -11.90
C ASP A 94 -6.89 -11.68 -10.71
N SER A 95 -7.24 -11.29 -9.49
CA SER A 95 -6.79 -11.97 -8.26
C SER A 95 -7.27 -13.42 -8.24
N LEU A 96 -8.56 -13.67 -8.51
CA LEU A 96 -9.12 -15.02 -8.59
C LEU A 96 -8.43 -15.88 -9.66
N ARG A 97 -8.11 -15.31 -10.83
CA ARG A 97 -7.38 -16.02 -11.88
C ARG A 97 -5.97 -16.40 -11.43
N ALA A 98 -5.27 -15.51 -10.75
CA ALA A 98 -3.93 -15.76 -10.23
C ALA A 98 -3.93 -16.88 -9.18
N ILE A 99 -4.88 -16.85 -8.23
CA ILE A 99 -5.04 -17.89 -7.21
C ILE A 99 -5.31 -19.25 -7.86
N GLN A 100 -6.23 -19.31 -8.83
CA GLN A 100 -6.55 -20.56 -9.54
C GLN A 100 -5.35 -21.09 -10.33
N ALA A 101 -4.57 -20.21 -10.96
CA ALA A 101 -3.35 -20.59 -11.66
C ALA A 101 -2.27 -21.13 -10.71
N ASN A 102 -2.11 -20.52 -9.53
CA ASN A 102 -1.17 -20.97 -8.51
C ASN A 102 -1.60 -22.29 -7.87
N LYS A 103 -2.90 -22.49 -7.59
CA LYS A 103 -3.44 -23.75 -7.08
C LYS A 103 -3.25 -24.93 -8.05
N LYS A 104 -3.34 -24.67 -9.36
CA LYS A 104 -3.03 -25.68 -10.40
C LYS A 104 -1.54 -26.04 -10.50
N ARG A 105 -0.65 -25.15 -10.04
CA ARG A 105 0.82 -25.32 -10.07
C ARG A 105 1.37 -25.89 -8.77
N THR A 106 0.67 -25.67 -7.66
CA THR A 106 1.15 -25.90 -6.29
C THR A 106 0.30 -26.97 -5.61
N GLY A 107 0.31 -28.19 -6.15
CA GLY A 107 -0.36 -29.33 -5.53
C GLY A 107 0.19 -29.71 -4.16
N ASN A 108 1.40 -29.25 -3.80
CA ASN A 108 2.13 -29.66 -2.59
C ASN A 108 2.96 -28.52 -2.01
N GLN A 109 2.37 -27.54 -1.32
CA GLN A 109 3.18 -26.62 -0.51
C GLN A 109 2.42 -26.13 0.72
N GLU A 110 2.12 -27.08 1.61
CA GLU A 110 1.72 -26.84 3.00
C GLU A 110 2.95 -27.02 3.90
N GLU A 111 3.92 -26.12 3.83
CA GLU A 111 5.02 -26.07 4.81
C GLU A 111 5.29 -24.61 5.20
N LEU A 112 4.29 -24.01 5.84
CA LEU A 112 4.47 -22.92 6.82
C LEU A 112 3.27 -22.78 7.78
N ASP A 113 2.11 -23.35 7.44
CA ASP A 113 0.86 -23.16 8.19
C ASP A 113 0.74 -23.98 9.49
N HIS A 114 1.55 -25.03 9.69
CA HIS A 114 1.33 -25.98 10.79
C HIS A 114 1.59 -25.41 12.21
N TYR A 115 2.35 -24.32 12.34
CA TYR A 115 2.60 -23.70 13.65
C TYR A 115 1.58 -22.63 14.04
N LEU A 116 0.79 -22.12 13.09
CA LEU A 116 -0.23 -21.10 13.36
C LEU A 116 -1.60 -21.71 13.69
N GLU A 117 -1.90 -22.91 13.20
CA GLU A 117 -3.17 -23.62 13.39
C GLU A 117 -3.45 -24.10 14.83
N LEU A 118 -2.48 -23.99 15.75
CA LEU A 118 -2.63 -24.42 17.15
C LEU A 118 -3.14 -23.32 18.10
N LEU A 119 -3.38 -22.10 17.60
CA LEU A 119 -3.82 -20.97 18.43
C LEU A 119 -5.27 -20.54 18.08
N PRO A 120 -6.09 -20.15 19.06
CA PRO A 120 -7.40 -19.54 18.79
C PRO A 120 -7.25 -18.29 17.92
N ASP A 121 -8.14 -18.09 16.92
CA ASP A 121 -8.10 -17.01 15.90
C ASP A 121 -7.69 -15.62 16.43
N ARG A 122 -8.16 -15.24 17.63
CA ARG A 122 -7.86 -13.93 18.24
C ARG A 122 -6.37 -13.74 18.62
N GLN A 123 -5.67 -14.81 18.96
CA GLN A 123 -4.25 -14.78 19.31
C GLN A 123 -3.39 -14.72 18.04
N GLN A 124 -3.80 -15.40 16.97
CA GLN A 124 -3.15 -15.31 15.66
C GLN A 124 -3.20 -13.88 15.12
N ASP A 125 -4.36 -13.22 15.20
CA ASP A 125 -4.52 -11.81 14.83
C ASP A 125 -3.57 -10.89 15.60
N THR A 126 -3.45 -11.11 16.91
CA THR A 126 -2.62 -10.29 17.79
C THR A 126 -1.13 -10.47 17.47
N ILE A 127 -0.68 -11.71 17.28
CA ILE A 127 0.71 -12.02 16.92
C ILE A 127 1.04 -11.45 15.54
N ARG A 128 0.16 -11.62 14.56
CA ARG A 128 0.31 -11.03 13.21
C ARG A 128 0.45 -9.51 13.28
N GLN A 129 -0.43 -8.83 14.01
CA GLN A 129 -0.36 -7.37 14.19
C GLN A 129 0.94 -6.93 14.90
N LEU A 130 1.43 -7.70 15.86
CA LEU A 130 2.68 -7.42 16.55
C LEU A 130 3.89 -7.59 15.61
N CYS A 131 3.91 -8.64 14.80
CA CYS A 131 4.93 -8.87 13.78
C CYS A 131 4.96 -7.73 12.75
N GLU A 132 3.80 -7.35 12.20
CA GLU A 132 3.68 -6.23 11.26
C GLU A 132 4.20 -4.91 11.87
N LYS A 133 3.79 -4.61 13.11
CA LYS A 133 4.26 -3.40 13.82
C LYS A 133 5.78 -3.42 14.01
N TYR A 134 6.35 -4.58 14.34
CA TYR A 134 7.79 -4.75 14.52
C TYR A 134 8.54 -4.50 13.19
N GLU A 135 8.08 -5.10 12.09
CA GLU A 135 8.68 -4.90 10.77
C GLU A 135 8.62 -3.44 10.32
N VAL A 136 7.48 -2.77 10.53
CA VAL A 136 7.33 -1.33 10.23
C VAL A 136 8.29 -0.48 11.07
N ALA A 137 8.42 -0.78 12.37
CA ALA A 137 9.34 -0.05 13.25
C ALA A 137 10.82 -0.29 12.86
N ALA A 138 11.18 -1.52 12.50
CA ALA A 138 12.51 -1.87 12.04
C ALA A 138 12.86 -1.12 10.73
N LEU A 139 11.95 -1.11 9.76
CA LEU A 139 12.12 -0.37 8.51
C LEU A 139 12.30 1.14 8.76
N LYS A 140 11.46 1.75 9.62
CA LYS A 140 11.58 3.17 9.98
C LYS A 140 12.94 3.50 10.58
N ARG A 141 13.46 2.67 11.49
CA ARG A 141 14.81 2.86 12.06
C ARG A 141 15.89 2.82 10.98
N ARG A 142 15.78 1.92 10.00
CA ARG A 142 16.75 1.83 8.90
C ARG A 142 16.73 3.08 8.02
N ILE A 143 15.56 3.62 7.70
CA ILE A 143 15.43 4.88 6.97
C ILE A 143 16.11 6.03 7.74
N GLN A 144 15.95 6.08 9.07
CA GLN A 144 16.59 7.11 9.90
C GLN A 144 18.12 7.03 9.90
N LEU A 145 18.70 5.83 9.73
CA LEU A 145 20.14 5.62 9.67
C LEU A 145 20.76 5.90 8.29
N MET A 146 19.95 6.19 7.27
CA MET A 146 20.47 6.56 5.94
C MET A 146 21.05 7.97 5.94
N ASP A 147 21.93 8.23 4.97
CA ASP A 147 22.41 9.58 4.68
C ASP A 147 21.25 10.55 4.41
N ASP A 148 21.43 11.82 4.77
CA ASP A 148 20.36 12.84 4.78
C ASP A 148 19.59 12.92 3.48
N ARG A 149 20.28 12.87 2.34
CA ARG A 149 19.63 12.90 1.02
C ARG A 149 18.80 11.66 0.77
N CYS A 150 19.32 10.46 1.06
CA CYS A 150 18.55 9.24 0.90
C CYS A 150 17.38 9.15 1.88
N ARG A 151 17.53 9.62 3.12
CA ARG A 151 16.42 9.67 4.08
C ARG A 151 15.30 10.58 3.58
N GLN A 152 15.62 11.81 3.18
CA GLN A 152 14.65 12.79 2.69
C GLN A 152 13.90 12.29 1.44
N ILE A 153 14.60 11.72 0.45
CA ILE A 153 13.95 11.25 -0.78
C ILE A 153 13.06 10.02 -0.55
N ILE A 154 13.47 9.10 0.34
CA ILE A 154 12.67 7.92 0.67
C ILE A 154 11.47 8.31 1.53
N SER A 155 11.63 9.23 2.47
CA SER A 155 10.51 9.78 3.26
C SER A 155 9.50 10.48 2.38
N ALA A 156 9.92 11.45 1.55
CA ALA A 156 9.01 12.16 0.65
C ALA A 156 8.28 11.20 -0.32
N TRP A 157 8.99 10.21 -0.86
CA TRP A 157 8.36 9.20 -1.69
C TRP A 157 7.38 8.30 -0.92
N GLY A 158 7.73 7.89 0.30
CA GLY A 158 6.85 7.11 1.17
C GLY A 158 5.62 7.87 1.62
N ASP A 159 5.73 9.20 1.71
CA ASP A 159 4.61 10.10 1.97
C ASP A 159 3.74 10.32 0.72
N GLY A 160 4.16 9.83 -0.45
CA GLY A 160 3.38 9.80 -1.70
C GLY A 160 3.74 10.85 -2.75
N TYR A 161 4.81 11.62 -2.52
CA TYR A 161 5.29 12.60 -3.51
C TYR A 161 5.79 11.89 -4.78
N HIS A 162 5.40 12.40 -5.95
CA HIS A 162 5.93 11.94 -7.23
C HIS A 162 7.33 12.50 -7.49
N ASP A 163 8.07 11.86 -8.40
CA ASP A 163 9.46 12.26 -8.74
C ASP A 163 9.58 13.74 -9.14
N LYS A 164 8.56 14.31 -9.77
CA LYS A 164 8.51 15.72 -10.13
C LYS A 164 8.41 16.62 -8.91
N GLU A 165 7.55 16.27 -7.95
CA GLU A 165 7.35 17.02 -6.71
C GLU A 165 8.59 16.90 -5.81
N ILE A 166 9.14 15.69 -5.69
CA ILE A 166 10.41 15.42 -5.00
C ILE A 166 11.54 16.25 -5.61
N ALA A 167 11.60 16.36 -6.95
CA ALA A 167 12.65 17.12 -7.60
C ALA A 167 12.58 18.62 -7.24
N ILE A 168 11.37 19.18 -7.19
CA ILE A 168 11.16 20.57 -6.81
C ILE A 168 11.50 20.76 -5.32
N GLU A 169 10.94 19.93 -4.45
CA GLU A 169 11.07 20.05 -2.99
C GLU A 169 12.51 19.87 -2.50
N LEU A 170 13.24 18.89 -3.06
CA LEU A 170 14.60 18.55 -2.64
C LEU A 170 15.69 19.15 -3.56
N GLY A 171 15.32 19.98 -4.53
CA GLY A 171 16.25 20.69 -5.41
C GLY A 171 17.01 19.79 -6.40
N TYR A 172 16.40 18.71 -6.91
CA TYR A 172 16.98 17.94 -8.01
C TYR A 172 16.73 18.62 -9.37
N GLN A 173 17.69 18.50 -10.28
CA GLN A 173 17.63 19.12 -11.61
C GLN A 173 16.41 18.69 -12.44
N SER A 174 15.93 17.45 -12.26
CA SER A 174 14.75 16.97 -12.98
C SER A 174 14.11 15.79 -12.25
N ALA A 175 12.85 15.50 -12.61
CA ALA A 175 12.14 14.31 -12.15
C ALA A 175 12.89 13.01 -12.48
N ALA A 176 13.59 12.95 -13.63
CA ALA A 176 14.39 11.78 -13.99
C ALA A 176 15.59 11.59 -13.04
N VAL A 177 16.25 12.69 -12.64
CA VAL A 177 17.35 12.64 -11.68
C VAL A 177 16.85 12.24 -10.28
N ALA A 178 15.71 12.78 -9.85
CA ALA A 178 15.07 12.37 -8.59
C ALA A 178 14.70 10.88 -8.61
N LYS A 179 14.09 10.39 -9.69
CA LYS A 179 13.75 8.97 -9.87
C LYS A 179 14.96 8.06 -9.73
N THR A 180 16.03 8.33 -10.48
CA THR A 180 17.25 7.51 -10.45
C THR A 180 17.95 7.59 -9.08
N SER A 181 17.88 8.73 -8.40
CA SER A 181 18.41 8.88 -7.04
C SER A 181 17.59 8.08 -6.02
N ARG A 182 16.25 8.12 -6.12
CA ARG A 182 15.34 7.32 -5.30
C ARG A 182 15.61 5.83 -5.44
N LEU A 183 15.72 5.33 -6.67
CA LEU A 183 15.99 3.91 -6.94
C LEU A 183 17.31 3.46 -6.28
N ARG A 184 18.38 4.27 -6.41
CA ARG A 184 19.65 4.00 -5.72
C ARG A 184 19.52 3.99 -4.20
N CYS A 185 18.76 4.91 -3.63
CA CYS A 185 18.50 4.93 -2.18
C CYS A 185 17.66 3.74 -1.72
N LEU A 186 16.67 3.30 -2.49
CA LEU A 186 15.89 2.09 -2.21
C LEU A 186 16.78 0.83 -2.21
N GLU A 187 17.71 0.73 -3.15
CA GLU A 187 18.68 -0.38 -3.17
C GLU A 187 19.58 -0.38 -1.93
N LYS A 188 20.08 0.80 -1.51
CA LYS A 188 20.84 0.92 -0.25
C LYS A 188 20.01 0.47 0.95
N LEU A 189 18.75 0.93 1.04
CA LEU A 189 17.84 0.57 2.12
C LEU A 189 17.61 -0.95 2.15
N LYS A 190 17.32 -1.55 0.99
CA LYS A 190 17.13 -2.99 0.84
C LYS A 190 18.34 -3.78 1.32
N LYS A 191 19.55 -3.40 0.91
CA LYS A 191 20.79 -4.04 1.36
C LYS A 191 20.95 -3.95 2.88
N SER A 192 20.74 -2.76 3.46
CA SER A 192 20.83 -2.55 4.92
C SER A 192 19.82 -3.38 5.73
N TYR A 193 18.64 -3.66 5.13
CA TYR A 193 17.60 -4.45 5.75
C TYR A 193 17.91 -5.95 5.68
N GLN A 194 18.44 -6.42 4.56
CA GLN A 194 18.82 -7.84 4.35
C GLN A 194 19.98 -8.26 5.24
N THR A 195 21.04 -7.45 5.36
CA THR A 195 22.20 -7.75 6.22
C THR A 195 21.82 -8.04 7.67
N VAL A 196 20.72 -7.46 8.16
CA VAL A 196 20.28 -7.64 9.55
C VAL A 196 19.44 -8.90 9.70
N LYS A 197 18.63 -9.24 8.70
CA LYS A 197 17.84 -10.47 8.69
C LYS A 197 18.76 -11.69 8.75
N ASP A 198 19.89 -11.65 8.04
CA ASP A 198 20.92 -12.69 8.04
C ASP A 198 21.64 -12.81 9.40
N LEU A 199 21.90 -11.68 10.07
CA LEU A 199 22.48 -11.66 11.41
C LEU A 199 21.52 -12.24 12.47
N THR A 200 20.22 -11.94 12.39
CA THR A 200 19.23 -12.47 13.34
C THR A 200 18.99 -13.98 13.20
N ILE A 201 19.15 -14.53 11.99
CA ILE A 201 19.05 -16.00 11.76
C ILE A 201 20.30 -16.70 12.30
N THR A 202 21.47 -16.07 12.20
CA THR A 202 22.74 -16.67 12.65
C THR A 202 22.86 -16.70 14.18
N THR A 203 22.22 -15.77 14.90
CA THR A 203 22.26 -15.73 16.38
C THR A 203 21.28 -16.69 17.07
N ASN A 204 20.22 -17.15 16.38
CA ASN A 204 19.29 -18.14 16.93
C ASN A 204 19.72 -19.61 16.71
N GLY A 205 20.86 -19.84 16.05
CA GLY A 205 21.43 -21.17 15.80
C GLY A 205 22.57 -21.58 16.73
N ARG A 206 22.80 -20.85 17.84
CA ARG A 206 23.76 -21.20 18.90
C ARG A 206 23.13 -20.99 20.27
N ALA A 207 22.26 -21.92 20.63
CA ALA A 207 21.95 -22.20 22.03
C ALA A 207 22.07 -23.72 22.15
N ASP A 208 23.30 -24.14 22.48
CA ASP A 208 23.60 -25.46 23.01
C ASP A 208 23.06 -25.57 24.44
#